data_AF-A0A0S7YUB5-F1
#
_entry.id   AF-A0A0S7YUB5-F1
#
_cell.length_a   1.000
_cell.length_b   1.000
_cell.length_c   1.000
_cell.angle_alpha   90.00
_cell.angle_beta   90.00
_cell.angle_gamma   90.00
#
_symmetry.space_group_name_H-M   'P 1'
#
loop_
_entity.id
_entity.type
_entity.pdbx_description
1 polymer ?
#
loop_
_entity_poly.entity_id
_entity_poly.type
_entity_poly.pdbx_seq_one_letter_code
_entity_poly.pdbx_strand_id
1 'polypeptide(L)'
;MGQRKSSDGFCAGQRLPAIIACIIAGVFITISAGCAGRADQGRTVNVESTGTDAVPDASRLQLPAVRFADLMPADPQPADDALRPGLSAVYYFDYFARHLDPLTSGSVPPDTGVTGKPIPFLNHRFGRQEVFDSGTNRGVAIRMRGLIRFPTPGEYTFRALSNDGLRVRVADAMVIDDPTQHSDRYAIQAVVTIGQAGWYPLQVEYFQRKGTAAIELWWRTPEAGDFEPVPASSFAHLP
;
A
#
# COMPACT_ATOMS: atom_id res chain seq x y z
N MET A 1 -32.00 -55.36 41.90
CA MET A 1 -31.35 -55.64 40.60
C MET A 1 -31.56 -54.40 39.75
N GLY A 2 -30.63 -53.45 39.59
CA GLY A 2 -29.43 -53.55 38.74
C GLY A 2 -29.84 -53.80 37.27
N GLN A 3 -29.54 -53.00 36.24
CA GLN A 3 -28.47 -52.03 36.02
C GLN A 3 -28.75 -51.05 34.84
N ARG A 4 -28.10 -49.88 34.94
CA ARG A 4 -27.39 -49.00 33.98
C ARG A 4 -27.65 -49.02 32.46
N LYS A 5 -27.39 -47.79 31.93
CA LYS A 5 -26.84 -47.34 30.63
C LYS A 5 -27.89 -46.73 29.72
N SER A 6 -27.60 -45.77 28.85
CA SER A 6 -26.59 -44.70 28.69
C SER A 6 -26.95 -44.07 27.34
N SER A 7 -26.64 -42.79 27.17
CA SER A 7 -26.45 -42.08 25.89
C SER A 7 -27.62 -42.04 24.90
N ASP A 8 -28.06 -40.83 24.53
CA ASP A 8 -27.87 -40.31 23.16
C ASP A 8 -28.63 -38.98 23.00
N GLY A 9 -27.89 -37.89 23.21
CA GLY A 9 -28.29 -36.55 22.76
C GLY A 9 -27.67 -36.29 21.39
N PHE A 10 -28.42 -36.62 20.34
CA PHE A 10 -28.09 -36.27 18.96
C PHE A 10 -28.81 -34.96 18.62
N CYS A 11 -28.07 -33.92 18.29
CA CYS A 11 -28.52 -32.93 17.29
C CYS A 11 -27.29 -32.24 16.68
N ALA A 12 -27.08 -32.58 15.41
CA ALA A 12 -26.35 -31.80 14.41
C ALA A 12 -26.76 -30.31 14.50
N GLY A 13 -25.90 -29.32 14.25
CA GLY A 13 -24.87 -29.25 13.23
C GLY A 13 -25.14 -27.99 12.43
N GLN A 14 -24.47 -26.89 12.76
CA GLN A 14 -24.27 -25.77 11.84
C GLN A 14 -22.82 -25.30 11.95
N ARG A 15 -22.15 -25.32 10.80
CA ARG A 15 -20.75 -25.00 10.59
C ARG A 15 -20.56 -23.49 10.65
N LEU A 16 -19.69 -23.01 11.54
CA LEU A 16 -19.10 -21.67 11.45
C LEU A 16 -17.82 -21.76 10.57
N PRO A 17 -17.55 -20.76 9.72
CA PRO A 17 -16.39 -20.79 8.83
C PRO A 17 -15.09 -20.59 9.60
N ALA A 18 -14.05 -21.29 9.14
CA ALA A 18 -12.68 -21.22 9.64
C ALA A 18 -12.11 -19.81 9.48
N ILE A 19 -11.71 -19.19 10.59
CA ILE A 19 -10.88 -17.98 10.60
C ILE A 19 -9.44 -18.45 10.38
N ILE A 20 -8.84 -18.03 9.26
CA ILE A 20 -7.42 -18.18 8.99
C ILE A 20 -6.66 -17.32 10.00
N ALA A 21 -5.97 -17.98 10.94
CA ALA A 21 -5.07 -17.33 11.89
C ALA A 21 -3.78 -16.93 11.15
N CYS A 22 -3.55 -15.63 11.01
CA CYS A 22 -2.24 -15.10 10.64
C CYS A 22 -1.39 -15.04 11.92
N ILE A 23 -0.30 -15.81 11.96
CA ILE A 23 0.65 -15.81 13.07
C ILE A 23 1.49 -14.54 12.95
N ILE A 24 1.17 -13.53 13.74
CA ILE A 24 2.09 -12.43 14.06
C ILE A 24 2.46 -12.58 15.54
N ALA A 25 3.74 -12.48 15.81
CA ALA A 25 4.37 -12.75 17.10
C ALA A 25 3.66 -12.05 18.28
N GLY A 26 3.36 -12.83 19.32
CA GLY A 26 3.51 -12.38 20.70
C GLY A 26 2.39 -11.56 21.35
N VAL A 27 1.11 -11.83 21.05
CA VAL A 27 0.01 -11.30 21.89
C VAL A 27 -1.06 -12.37 22.10
N PHE A 28 -1.15 -12.92 23.32
CA PHE A 28 -2.26 -13.77 23.75
C PHE A 28 -3.37 -12.87 24.34
N ILE A 29 -4.54 -12.83 23.69
CA ILE A 29 -5.76 -12.24 24.26
C ILE A 29 -6.66 -13.40 24.68
N THR A 30 -6.80 -13.60 26.00
CA THR A 30 -7.74 -14.58 26.56
C THR A 30 -9.13 -13.96 26.62
N ILE A 31 -10.07 -14.44 25.80
CA ILE A 31 -11.49 -14.07 25.91
C ILE A 31 -12.21 -15.15 26.72
N SER A 32 -12.52 -14.85 27.99
CA SER A 32 -13.35 -15.71 28.84
C SER A 32 -14.82 -15.51 28.51
N ALA A 33 -15.46 -16.52 27.92
CA ALA A 33 -16.91 -16.57 27.75
C ALA A 33 -17.58 -16.91 29.10
N GLY A 34 -18.18 -15.92 29.76
CA GLY A 34 -18.98 -16.11 30.96
C GLY A 34 -20.42 -16.52 30.60
N CYS A 35 -20.84 -17.71 31.03
CA CYS A 35 -22.25 -18.13 30.99
C CYS A 35 -23.06 -17.35 32.04
N ALA A 36 -24.14 -16.69 31.60
CA ALA A 36 -25.07 -15.98 32.47
C ALA A 36 -25.94 -16.95 33.28
N GLY A 37 -25.81 -16.88 34.61
CA GLY A 37 -26.68 -17.52 35.59
C GLY A 37 -27.88 -16.64 35.98
N ARG A 38 -28.92 -17.29 36.48
CA ARG A 38 -30.31 -16.87 36.59
C ARG A 38 -30.60 -15.87 37.73
N ALA A 39 -31.58 -15.01 37.47
CA ALA A 39 -32.32 -14.05 38.29
C ALA A 39 -32.24 -14.14 39.83
N ASP A 40 -31.98 -12.97 40.45
CA ASP A 40 -32.46 -12.62 41.80
C ASP A 40 -33.01 -11.18 41.79
N GLN A 41 -34.08 -10.97 42.56
CA GLN A 41 -34.88 -9.76 42.59
C GLN A 41 -34.23 -8.66 43.43
N GLY A 42 -34.38 -7.42 42.99
CA GLY A 42 -34.36 -6.27 43.90
C GLY A 42 -33.50 -5.10 43.42
N ARG A 43 -34.12 -3.92 43.54
CA ARG A 43 -33.51 -2.57 43.50
C ARG A 43 -33.42 -1.93 42.11
N THR A 44 -34.45 -1.14 41.81
CA THR A 44 -34.35 -0.03 40.84
C THR A 44 -33.33 0.98 41.36
N VAL A 45 -32.15 1.00 40.75
CA VAL A 45 -31.22 2.13 40.84
C VAL A 45 -31.48 3.01 39.62
N ASN A 46 -31.90 4.26 39.88
CA ASN A 46 -31.95 5.29 38.87
C ASN A 46 -30.50 5.58 38.44
N VAL A 47 -30.18 5.30 37.18
CA VAL A 47 -28.92 5.73 36.56
C VAL A 47 -29.25 7.01 35.80
N GLU A 48 -28.85 8.15 36.37
CA GLU A 48 -28.83 9.43 35.64
C GLU A 48 -27.80 9.31 34.50
N SER A 49 -28.25 9.42 33.25
CA SER A 49 -27.36 9.41 32.08
C SER A 49 -26.76 10.80 31.89
N THR A 50 -25.64 11.07 32.55
CA THR A 50 -24.76 12.19 32.19
C THR A 50 -23.62 11.66 31.33
N GLY A 51 -23.97 11.28 30.11
CA GLY A 51 -23.02 10.89 29.08
C GLY A 51 -23.49 11.46 27.76
N THR A 52 -22.88 12.58 27.33
CA THR A 52 -22.90 12.97 25.93
C THR A 52 -22.10 11.93 25.16
N ASP A 53 -22.76 10.84 24.78
CA ASP A 53 -22.25 9.88 23.81
C ASP A 53 -22.27 10.57 22.44
N ALA A 54 -21.31 11.48 22.26
CA ALA A 54 -20.91 11.93 20.94
C ALA A 54 -20.40 10.69 20.21
N VAL A 55 -21.25 10.12 19.35
CA VAL A 55 -20.83 9.16 18.34
C VAL A 55 -19.67 9.82 17.59
N PRO A 56 -18.44 9.27 17.62
CA PRO A 56 -17.35 9.86 16.87
C PRO A 56 -17.75 9.86 15.40
N ASP A 57 -17.71 11.04 14.79
CA ASP A 57 -17.99 11.24 13.39
C ASP A 57 -17.09 10.30 12.55
N ALA A 58 -17.73 9.37 11.84
CA ALA A 58 -17.07 8.38 10.99
C ALA A 58 -16.32 9.02 9.80
N SER A 59 -16.41 10.34 9.62
CA SER A 59 -15.66 11.11 8.62
C SER A 59 -14.13 11.18 8.89
N ARG A 60 -13.65 10.72 10.05
CA ARG A 60 -12.22 10.79 10.45
C ARG A 60 -11.51 9.45 10.69
N LEU A 61 -12.05 8.35 10.18
CA LEU A 61 -11.29 7.10 10.16
C LEU A 61 -10.22 7.15 9.05
N GLN A 62 -9.16 7.92 9.28
CA GLN A 62 -7.94 7.82 8.49
C GLN A 62 -7.30 6.48 8.83
N LEU A 63 -7.24 5.57 7.84
CA LEU A 63 -6.48 4.33 8.01
C LEU A 63 -5.07 4.69 8.50
N PRO A 64 -4.56 4.02 9.54
CA PRO A 64 -3.23 4.32 10.04
C PRO A 64 -2.22 4.11 8.92
N ALA A 65 -1.39 5.11 8.67
CA ALA A 65 -0.32 4.99 7.69
C ALA A 65 0.69 3.93 8.12
N VAL A 66 1.21 3.16 7.17
CA VAL A 66 2.29 2.20 7.41
C VAL A 66 3.59 2.98 7.61
N ARG A 67 4.39 2.64 8.62
CA ARG A 67 5.61 3.37 8.96
C ARG A 67 6.86 2.59 8.57
N PHE A 68 7.83 3.26 7.97
CA PHE A 68 9.14 2.72 7.58
C PHE A 68 10.24 3.61 8.17
N ALA A 69 11.27 2.99 8.73
CA ALA A 69 12.46 3.64 9.26
C ALA A 69 13.71 2.96 8.69
N ASP A 70 14.89 3.53 8.97
CA ASP A 70 16.18 2.96 8.60
C ASP A 70 16.32 2.70 7.09
N LEU A 71 15.68 3.52 6.26
CA LEU A 71 15.90 3.50 4.82
C LEU A 71 17.35 3.94 4.55
N MET A 72 18.07 3.14 3.78
CA MET A 72 19.47 3.42 3.46
C MET A 72 19.56 4.32 2.21
N PRO A 73 20.30 5.45 2.29
CA PRO A 73 20.58 6.25 1.11
C PRO A 73 21.45 5.43 0.13
N ALA A 74 21.51 5.88 -1.14
CA ALA A 74 22.49 5.34 -2.08
C ALA A 74 23.91 5.51 -1.52
N ASP A 75 24.71 4.45 -1.58
CA ASP A 75 26.09 4.44 -1.10
C ASP A 75 27.04 3.91 -2.20
N PRO A 76 27.97 4.75 -2.72
CA PRO A 76 28.11 6.18 -2.42
C PRO A 76 26.93 7.01 -2.96
N GLN A 77 26.74 8.21 -2.41
CA GLN A 77 25.85 9.20 -3.03
C GLN A 77 26.36 9.53 -4.45
N PRO A 78 25.50 9.49 -5.47
CA PRO A 78 25.91 9.77 -6.83
C PRO A 78 26.32 11.24 -6.97
N ALA A 79 27.35 11.50 -7.78
CA ALA A 79 27.71 12.85 -8.18
C ALA A 79 26.62 13.44 -9.09
N ASP A 80 26.39 14.75 -8.99
CA ASP A 80 25.31 15.43 -9.75
C ASP A 80 25.48 15.31 -11.27
N ASP A 81 26.72 15.26 -11.76
CA ASP A 81 27.05 15.10 -13.19
C ASP A 81 26.87 13.67 -13.72
N ALA A 82 26.75 12.69 -12.83
CA ALA A 82 26.45 11.30 -13.17
C ALA A 82 24.94 11.04 -13.31
N LEU A 83 24.09 11.98 -12.91
CA LEU A 83 22.64 11.80 -12.89
C LEU A 83 21.98 12.30 -14.17
N ARG A 84 21.02 11.51 -14.67
CA ARG A 84 20.09 11.94 -15.73
C ARG A 84 18.70 12.20 -15.14
N PRO A 85 17.99 13.27 -15.55
CA PRO A 85 16.66 13.57 -15.02
C PRO A 85 15.64 12.44 -15.23
N GLY A 86 14.74 12.26 -14.25
CA GLY A 86 13.64 11.30 -14.32
C GLY A 86 14.06 9.86 -14.03
N LEU A 87 13.09 8.94 -14.08
CA LEU A 87 13.27 7.51 -13.85
C LEU A 87 13.45 6.79 -15.19
N SER A 88 14.43 5.89 -15.28
CA SER A 88 14.53 4.96 -16.42
C SER A 88 13.25 4.09 -16.46
N ALA A 89 12.75 3.81 -17.67
CA ALA A 89 11.48 3.09 -17.84
C ALA A 89 11.66 1.89 -18.78
N VAL A 90 11.17 0.74 -18.33
CA VAL A 90 11.05 -0.48 -19.14
C VAL A 90 9.57 -0.86 -19.22
N TYR A 91 9.07 -0.93 -20.45
CA TYR A 91 7.68 -1.26 -20.77
C TYR A 91 7.54 -2.75 -21.06
N TYR A 92 6.47 -3.35 -20.56
CA TYR A 92 6.08 -4.73 -20.83
C TYR A 92 4.69 -4.71 -21.45
N PHE A 93 4.59 -5.11 -22.71
CA PHE A 93 3.36 -5.11 -23.49
C PHE A 93 2.58 -6.41 -23.32
N ASP A 94 1.34 -6.43 -23.81
CA ASP A 94 0.37 -7.53 -23.62
C ASP A 94 0.12 -7.90 -22.15
N TYR A 95 0.36 -6.95 -21.24
CA TYR A 95 0.18 -7.13 -19.81
C TYR A 95 -1.30 -7.00 -19.42
N PHE A 96 -2.07 -8.08 -19.60
CA PHE A 96 -3.50 -8.14 -19.26
C PHE A 96 -3.81 -8.79 -17.90
N ALA A 97 -2.77 -9.05 -17.10
CA ALA A 97 -2.91 -9.54 -15.74
C ALA A 97 -3.71 -8.55 -14.87
N ARG A 98 -4.27 -9.05 -13.77
CA ARG A 98 -5.04 -8.25 -12.79
C ARG A 98 -4.22 -7.90 -11.56
N HIS A 99 -2.91 -8.14 -11.60
CA HIS A 99 -1.99 -7.98 -10.49
C HIS A 99 -0.59 -7.65 -11.01
N LEU A 100 0.26 -7.02 -10.20
CA LEU A 100 1.70 -6.81 -10.48
C LEU A 100 2.58 -8.04 -10.22
N ASP A 101 2.04 -9.14 -9.70
CA ASP A 101 2.86 -10.29 -9.31
C ASP A 101 3.61 -10.93 -10.47
N PRO A 102 3.03 -11.12 -11.67
CA PRO A 102 3.76 -11.65 -12.81
C PRO A 102 5.03 -10.86 -13.15
N LEU A 103 5.01 -9.54 -12.93
CA LEU A 103 6.16 -8.68 -13.16
C LEU A 103 7.24 -8.88 -12.09
N THR A 104 6.83 -9.02 -10.83
CA THR A 104 7.74 -9.20 -9.68
C THR A 104 8.26 -10.65 -9.56
N SER A 105 7.46 -11.66 -9.88
CA SER A 105 7.78 -13.09 -9.75
C SER A 105 8.71 -13.61 -10.85
N GLY A 106 9.00 -12.80 -11.88
CA GLY A 106 9.75 -13.22 -13.06
C GLY A 106 8.94 -14.05 -14.06
N SER A 107 7.62 -14.19 -13.85
CA SER A 107 6.74 -14.84 -14.83
C SER A 107 6.63 -14.03 -16.13
N VAL A 108 6.89 -12.72 -16.07
CA VAL A 108 7.25 -11.90 -17.23
C VAL A 108 8.78 -11.88 -17.34
N PRO A 109 9.35 -12.50 -18.39
CA PRO A 109 10.80 -12.54 -18.56
C PRO A 109 11.38 -11.12 -18.70
N PRO A 110 12.45 -10.76 -17.97
CA PRO A 110 12.99 -9.39 -17.98
C PRO A 110 13.41 -8.89 -19.37
N ASP A 111 13.85 -9.79 -20.24
CA ASP A 111 14.30 -9.57 -21.62
C ASP A 111 13.16 -9.25 -22.61
N THR A 112 11.90 -9.46 -22.21
CA THR A 112 10.73 -9.01 -23.00
C THR A 112 10.43 -7.52 -22.84
N GLY A 113 11.11 -6.85 -21.91
CA GLY A 113 10.94 -5.43 -21.66
C GLY A 113 11.52 -4.56 -22.77
N VAL A 114 10.79 -3.51 -23.15
CA VAL A 114 11.23 -2.49 -24.11
C VAL A 114 11.60 -1.22 -23.35
N THR A 115 12.85 -0.79 -23.46
CA THR A 115 13.29 0.49 -22.88
C THR A 115 12.58 1.65 -23.58
N GLY A 116 11.94 2.52 -22.81
CA GLY A 116 11.37 3.76 -23.33
C GLY A 116 12.07 5.00 -22.76
N LYS A 117 11.48 6.18 -22.98
CA LYS A 117 12.06 7.44 -22.50
C LYS A 117 12.01 7.51 -20.96
N PRO A 118 12.97 8.22 -20.33
CA PRO A 118 12.89 8.48 -18.89
C PRO A 118 11.60 9.23 -18.52
N ILE A 119 10.97 8.83 -17.42
CA ILE A 119 9.75 9.44 -16.89
C ILE A 119 10.14 10.55 -15.91
N PRO A 120 9.89 11.83 -16.22
CA PRO A 120 10.42 12.96 -15.45
C PRO A 120 9.73 13.16 -14.09
N PHE A 121 8.46 12.78 -13.97
CA PHE A 121 7.67 12.86 -12.74
C PHE A 121 6.46 11.94 -12.80
N LEU A 122 5.83 11.68 -11.65
CA LEU A 122 4.65 10.82 -11.53
C LEU A 122 3.46 11.65 -11.06
N ASN A 123 2.82 12.36 -11.99
CA ASN A 123 1.59 13.13 -11.71
C ASN A 123 0.71 13.19 -12.97
N HIS A 124 0.21 12.02 -13.40
CA HIS A 124 -0.48 11.86 -14.68
C HIS A 124 -1.86 11.24 -14.53
N ARG A 125 -2.86 11.91 -15.12
CA ARG A 125 -4.19 11.37 -15.40
C ARG A 125 -4.39 11.29 -16.90
N PHE A 126 -4.01 10.16 -17.49
CA PHE A 126 -4.09 9.96 -18.93
C PHE A 126 -5.54 9.83 -19.41
N GLY A 127 -6.45 9.37 -18.54
CA GLY A 127 -7.79 9.00 -18.96
C GLY A 127 -7.69 7.94 -20.06
N ARG A 128 -8.29 8.19 -21.23
CA ARG A 128 -8.24 7.24 -22.36
C ARG A 128 -7.03 7.39 -23.28
N GLN A 129 -6.11 8.30 -22.97
CA GLN A 129 -4.88 8.49 -23.75
C GLN A 129 -3.87 7.37 -23.50
N GLU A 130 -2.84 7.32 -24.34
CA GLU A 130 -1.72 6.40 -24.12
C GLU A 130 -1.01 6.67 -22.79
N VAL A 131 -0.46 5.59 -22.21
CA VAL A 131 0.31 5.67 -20.98
C VAL A 131 1.73 6.07 -21.34
N PHE A 132 2.13 7.29 -21.00
CA PHE A 132 3.44 7.86 -21.40
C PHE A 132 3.70 7.67 -22.90
N ASP A 133 4.90 7.24 -23.30
CA ASP A 133 5.29 6.96 -24.68
C ASP A 133 5.09 5.49 -25.10
N SER A 134 4.19 4.76 -24.42
CA SER A 134 3.95 3.34 -24.68
C SER A 134 3.24 3.03 -26.01
N GLY A 135 2.60 4.02 -26.65
CA GLY A 135 1.79 3.79 -27.86
C GLY A 135 0.43 3.11 -27.58
N THR A 136 0.07 2.85 -26.31
CA THR A 136 -1.17 2.16 -25.94
C THR A 136 -1.75 2.68 -24.63
N ASN A 137 -3.07 2.51 -24.45
CA ASN A 137 -3.79 2.84 -23.21
C ASN A 137 -4.20 1.60 -22.39
N ARG A 138 -3.68 0.42 -22.75
CA ARG A 138 -4.08 -0.87 -22.19
C ARG A 138 -2.99 -1.91 -22.40
N GLY A 139 -3.03 -2.97 -21.58
CA GLY A 139 -2.13 -4.11 -21.74
C GLY A 139 -0.66 -3.70 -21.57
N VAL A 140 -0.36 -2.74 -20.69
CA VAL A 140 1.00 -2.23 -20.49
C VAL A 140 1.35 -2.25 -19.02
N ALA A 141 2.51 -2.80 -18.69
CA ALA A 141 3.15 -2.61 -17.40
C ALA A 141 4.47 -1.85 -17.58
N ILE A 142 4.88 -1.13 -16.54
CA ILE A 142 6.07 -0.29 -16.55
C ILE A 142 6.84 -0.57 -15.28
N ARG A 143 8.11 -0.90 -15.44
CA ARG A 143 9.09 -0.88 -14.35
C ARG A 143 9.94 0.37 -14.50
N MET A 144 9.80 1.27 -13.54
CA MET A 144 10.57 2.50 -13.42
C MET A 144 11.66 2.32 -12.38
N ARG A 145 12.89 2.69 -12.71
CA ARG A 145 14.05 2.59 -11.81
C ARG A 145 14.86 3.87 -11.81
N GLY A 146 15.37 4.22 -10.65
CA GLY A 146 16.25 5.36 -10.48
C GLY A 146 16.43 5.66 -9.01
N LEU A 147 16.38 6.95 -8.70
CA LEU A 147 16.63 7.51 -7.40
C LEU A 147 15.56 8.56 -7.09
N ILE A 148 15.22 8.67 -5.81
CA ILE A 148 14.42 9.76 -5.27
C ILE A 148 15.27 10.61 -4.32
N ARG A 149 15.23 11.94 -4.47
CA ARG A 149 15.95 12.87 -3.61
C ARG A 149 15.07 13.36 -2.47
N PHE A 150 15.52 13.16 -1.24
CA PHE A 150 14.98 13.80 -0.06
C PHE A 150 15.88 15.01 0.32
N PRO A 151 15.37 16.26 0.23
CA PRO A 151 16.19 17.45 0.46
C PRO A 151 16.59 17.64 1.93
N THR A 152 15.80 17.13 2.89
CA THR A 152 16.06 17.26 4.33
C THR A 152 15.75 15.95 5.05
N PRO A 153 16.40 15.66 6.20
CA PRO A 153 15.98 14.58 7.07
C PRO A 153 14.60 14.86 7.68
N GLY A 154 13.86 13.81 8.02
CA GLY A 154 12.57 13.92 8.71
C GLY A 154 11.53 12.91 8.23
N GLU A 155 10.29 13.08 8.71
CA GLU A 155 9.16 12.24 8.29
C GLU A 155 8.55 12.76 6.98
N TYR A 156 8.55 11.90 5.96
CA TYR A 156 7.80 12.11 4.72
C TYR A 156 6.58 11.20 4.70
N THR A 157 5.40 11.75 4.40
CA THR A 157 4.20 10.93 4.19
C THR A 157 3.96 10.77 2.69
N PHE A 158 4.08 9.56 2.16
CA PHE A 158 3.72 9.22 0.79
C PHE A 158 2.24 8.88 0.66
N ARG A 159 1.65 9.29 -0.47
CA ARG A 159 0.40 8.76 -0.99
C ARG A 159 0.57 8.56 -2.50
N ALA A 160 -0.09 7.55 -3.05
CA ALA A 160 -0.13 7.38 -4.49
C ALA A 160 -1.53 7.09 -4.98
N LEU A 161 -1.84 7.60 -6.17
CA LEU A 161 -3.05 7.29 -6.91
C LEU A 161 -2.70 6.47 -8.14
N SER A 162 -3.48 5.45 -8.42
CA SER A 162 -3.27 4.64 -9.62
C SER A 162 -4.56 4.07 -10.20
N ASN A 163 -4.51 3.79 -11.50
CA ASN A 163 -5.46 3.00 -12.27
C ASN A 163 -4.68 2.35 -13.43
N ASP A 164 -4.32 1.07 -13.41
CA ASP A 164 -4.64 0.05 -12.41
C ASP A 164 -3.65 0.07 -11.22
N GLY A 165 -2.95 -1.03 -10.92
CA GLY A 165 -2.19 -1.19 -9.68
C GLY A 165 -0.75 -0.65 -9.73
N LEU A 166 -0.20 -0.43 -8.53
CA LEU A 166 1.08 0.25 -8.29
C LEU A 166 1.84 -0.38 -7.10
N ARG A 167 3.16 -0.48 -7.24
CA ARG A 167 4.11 -0.76 -6.17
C ARG A 167 5.20 0.30 -6.17
N VAL A 168 5.55 0.82 -4.99
CA VAL A 168 6.65 1.77 -4.81
C VAL A 168 7.61 1.20 -3.77
N ARG A 169 8.88 1.07 -4.15
CA ARG A 169 9.96 0.68 -3.24
C ARG A 169 10.97 1.81 -3.10
N VAL A 170 11.30 2.16 -1.87
CA VAL A 170 12.36 3.13 -1.53
C VAL A 170 13.39 2.41 -0.67
N ALA A 171 14.66 2.40 -1.07
CA ALA A 171 15.73 1.68 -0.38
C ALA A 171 15.34 0.24 -0.01
N ASP A 172 14.85 -0.51 -1.00
CA ASP A 172 14.33 -1.89 -0.92
C ASP A 172 13.05 -2.11 -0.10
N ALA A 173 12.63 -1.14 0.72
CA ALA A 173 11.37 -1.20 1.46
C ALA A 173 10.17 -0.94 0.54
N MET A 174 9.17 -1.84 0.55
CA MET A 174 7.91 -1.64 -0.17
C MET A 174 7.02 -0.64 0.55
N VAL A 175 7.20 0.65 0.24
CA VAL A 175 6.48 1.74 0.92
C VAL A 175 5.03 1.86 0.46
N ILE A 176 4.70 1.51 -0.78
CA ILE A 176 3.32 1.43 -1.27
C ILE A 176 3.14 0.09 -1.98
N ASP A 177 2.11 -0.67 -1.59
CA ASP A 177 1.72 -1.93 -2.23
C ASP A 177 0.20 -1.93 -2.47
N ASP A 178 -0.22 -1.49 -3.66
CA ASP A 178 -1.60 -1.63 -4.16
C ASP A 178 -1.57 -2.33 -5.53
N PRO A 179 -1.22 -3.62 -5.57
CA PRO A 179 -0.78 -4.28 -6.80
C PRO A 179 -1.93 -4.79 -7.67
N THR A 180 -3.19 -4.64 -7.22
CA THR A 180 -4.37 -5.23 -7.84
C THR A 180 -5.00 -4.31 -8.87
N GLN A 181 -5.83 -4.87 -9.75
CA GLN A 181 -6.64 -4.08 -10.69
C GLN A 181 -7.73 -3.29 -9.95
N HIS A 182 -7.79 -1.97 -10.18
CA HIS A 182 -8.81 -1.07 -9.63
C HIS A 182 -8.92 0.23 -10.45
N SER A 183 -10.06 0.93 -10.34
CA SER A 183 -10.18 2.30 -10.86
C SER A 183 -9.37 3.30 -10.04
N ASP A 184 -9.30 4.56 -10.49
CA ASP A 184 -8.66 5.68 -9.77
C ASP A 184 -8.99 5.65 -8.28
N ARG A 185 -7.98 5.37 -7.45
CA ARG A 185 -8.05 5.48 -5.99
C ARG A 185 -6.68 5.75 -5.41
N TYR A 186 -6.67 6.29 -4.19
CA TYR A 186 -5.45 6.36 -3.40
C TYR A 186 -5.17 5.04 -2.70
N ALA A 187 -3.92 4.61 -2.70
CA ALA A 187 -3.43 3.53 -1.85
C ALA A 187 -3.37 3.97 -0.37
N ILE A 188 -3.12 3.01 0.53
CA ILE A 188 -2.83 3.31 1.94
C ILE A 188 -1.57 4.19 2.02
N GLN A 189 -1.63 5.22 2.85
CA GLN A 189 -0.50 6.13 3.05
C GLN A 189 0.66 5.43 3.75
N ALA A 190 1.87 5.87 3.44
CA ALA A 190 3.08 5.41 4.10
C ALA A 190 3.85 6.59 4.68
N VAL A 191 4.33 6.47 5.91
CA VAL A 191 5.28 7.42 6.49
C VAL A 191 6.65 6.79 6.42
N VAL A 192 7.61 7.50 5.84
CA VAL A 192 9.02 7.10 5.85
C VAL A 192 9.83 8.10 6.67
N THR A 193 10.69 7.58 7.53
CA THR A 193 11.65 8.39 8.29
C THR A 193 12.99 8.40 7.56
N ILE A 194 13.37 9.58 7.08
CA ILE A 194 14.63 9.81 6.38
C ILE A 194 15.67 10.33 7.36
N GLY A 195 16.70 9.53 7.64
CA GLY A 195 17.78 9.90 8.57
C GLY A 195 18.81 10.86 7.96
N GLN A 196 18.97 10.85 6.64
CA GLN A 196 19.96 11.65 5.92
C GLN A 196 19.36 12.22 4.65
N ALA A 197 19.59 13.51 4.37
CA ALA A 197 19.26 14.07 3.07
C ALA A 197 20.11 13.43 1.96
N GLY A 198 19.52 13.24 0.78
CA GLY A 198 20.23 12.66 -0.36
C GLY A 198 19.34 11.85 -1.28
N TRP A 199 20.00 11.10 -2.15
CA TRP A 199 19.40 10.20 -3.12
C TRP A 199 19.23 8.80 -2.53
N TYR A 200 18.05 8.23 -2.73
CA TYR A 200 17.66 6.90 -2.27
C TYR A 200 17.23 6.06 -3.48
N PRO A 201 17.60 4.76 -3.56
CA PRO A 201 17.10 3.88 -4.61
C PRO A 201 15.58 3.89 -4.67
N LEU A 202 15.02 4.08 -5.86
CA LEU A 202 13.59 4.07 -6.12
C LEU A 202 13.28 3.05 -7.22
N GLN A 203 12.32 2.19 -6.94
CA GLN A 203 11.66 1.37 -7.97
C GLN A 203 10.15 1.60 -7.89
N VAL A 204 9.53 1.86 -9.04
CA VAL A 204 8.08 1.93 -9.18
C VAL A 204 7.64 0.91 -10.22
N GLU A 205 6.71 0.04 -9.86
CA GLU A 205 6.07 -0.90 -10.79
C GLU A 205 4.60 -0.51 -10.92
N TYR A 206 4.14 -0.35 -12.15
CA TYR A 206 2.77 0.07 -12.45
C TYR A 206 2.23 -0.77 -13.60
N PHE A 207 0.93 -1.01 -13.64
CA PHE A 207 0.29 -1.54 -14.83
C PHE A 207 -1.04 -0.86 -15.13
N GLN A 208 -1.36 -0.88 -16.42
CA GLN A 208 -2.64 -0.51 -16.96
C GLN A 208 -3.18 -1.65 -17.80
N ARG A 209 -4.27 -2.26 -17.34
CA ARG A 209 -4.95 -3.36 -18.03
C ARG A 209 -5.97 -2.86 -19.05
N LYS A 210 -6.78 -1.84 -18.70
CA LYS A 210 -7.96 -1.46 -19.50
C LYS A 210 -8.20 0.05 -19.57
N GLY A 211 -7.74 0.68 -20.66
CA GLY A 211 -8.37 1.81 -21.35
C GLY A 211 -8.56 3.15 -20.61
N THR A 212 -8.45 3.22 -19.29
CA THR A 212 -8.44 4.44 -18.48
C THR A 212 -7.28 4.40 -17.49
N ALA A 213 -6.31 5.30 -17.59
CA ALA A 213 -5.07 5.22 -16.83
C ALA A 213 -4.79 6.47 -15.99
N ALA A 214 -4.23 6.24 -14.81
CA ALA A 214 -3.68 7.27 -13.95
C ALA A 214 -2.52 6.72 -13.11
N ILE A 215 -1.53 7.57 -12.84
CA ILE A 215 -0.45 7.32 -11.89
C ILE A 215 0.01 8.66 -11.29
N GLU A 216 -0.07 8.78 -9.99
CA GLU A 216 0.42 9.95 -9.26
C GLU A 216 1.17 9.50 -8.01
N LEU A 217 2.33 10.09 -7.74
CA LEU A 217 3.08 9.95 -6.50
C LEU A 217 3.18 11.32 -5.84
N TRP A 218 2.67 11.38 -4.62
CA TRP A 218 2.66 12.59 -3.82
C TRP A 218 3.37 12.32 -2.51
N TRP A 219 3.88 13.38 -1.93
CA TRP A 219 4.41 13.36 -0.57
C TRP A 219 3.93 14.57 0.23
N ARG A 220 4.01 14.47 1.54
CA ARG A 220 4.09 15.61 2.44
C ARG A 220 5.48 15.58 3.04
N THR A 221 6.23 16.65 2.86
CA THR A 221 7.60 16.79 3.38
C THR A 221 7.58 17.17 4.87
N PRO A 222 8.70 17.06 5.60
CA PRO A 222 8.77 17.45 7.01
C PRO A 222 8.38 18.92 7.26
N GLU A 223 8.59 19.78 6.26
CA GLU A 223 8.34 21.23 6.34
C GLU A 223 6.95 21.62 5.79
N ALA A 224 6.32 20.76 4.99
CA ALA A 224 5.04 21.05 4.35
C ALA A 224 3.84 20.60 5.20
N GLY A 225 2.80 21.45 5.25
CA GLY A 225 1.53 21.10 5.89
C GLY A 225 0.65 20.17 5.05
N ASP A 226 0.72 20.31 3.73
CA ASP A 226 -0.12 19.62 2.74
C ASP A 226 0.67 18.67 1.85
N PHE A 227 -0.06 17.78 1.15
CA PHE A 227 0.54 16.94 0.12
C PHE A 227 0.78 17.72 -1.16
N GLU A 228 1.94 17.50 -1.76
CA GLU A 228 2.33 17.99 -3.07
C GLU A 228 2.79 16.83 -3.97
N PRO A 229 2.73 16.95 -5.31
CA PRO A 229 3.33 15.96 -6.19
C PRO A 229 4.84 15.92 -5.92
N VAL A 230 5.44 14.74 -5.95
CA VAL A 230 6.90 14.65 -5.87
C VAL A 230 7.48 15.40 -7.08
N PRO A 231 8.30 16.44 -6.88
CA PRO A 231 8.75 17.30 -7.97
C PRO A 231 9.67 16.54 -8.92
N ALA A 232 9.68 16.92 -10.19
CA ALA A 232 10.52 16.28 -11.20
C ALA A 232 12.02 16.31 -10.83
N SER A 233 12.47 17.38 -10.16
CA SER A 233 13.84 17.52 -9.65
C SER A 233 14.21 16.51 -8.55
N SER A 234 13.22 15.84 -7.97
CA SER A 234 13.44 14.76 -7.00
C SER A 234 13.59 13.39 -7.65
N PHE A 235 13.51 13.28 -8.98
CA PHE A 235 13.74 12.03 -9.70
C PHE A 235 14.96 12.10 -10.60
N ALA A 236 15.81 11.09 -10.51
CA ALA A 236 16.94 10.89 -11.41
C ALA A 236 17.22 9.41 -11.63
N HIS A 237 18.05 9.08 -12.61
CA HIS A 237 18.57 7.73 -12.82
C HIS A 237 20.04 7.79 -13.21
N LEU A 238 20.75 6.70 -12.96
CA LEU A 238 22.10 6.49 -13.47
C LEU A 238 22.05 5.99 -14.92
N PRO A 239 23.05 6.32 -15.76
CA PRO A 239 23.06 5.99 -17.17
C PRO A 239 22.93 4.52 -17.58
#